data_AF-A0A3N0EIK6-F1
#
_entry.id   AF-A0A3N0EIK6-F1
#
_cell.length_a   1.000
_cell.length_b   1.000
_cell.length_c   1.000
_cell.angle_alpha   90.00
_cell.angle_beta   90.00
_cell.angle_gamma   90.00
#
_symmetry.space_group_name_H-M   'P 1'
#
loop_
_entity.id
_entity.type
_entity.pdbx_description
1 polymer ?
#
loop_
_entity_poly.entity_id
_entity_poly.type
_entity_poly.pdbx_seq_one_letter_code
_entity_poly.pdbx_strand_id
1 'polypeptide(L)' 'MVLGLPLPYFALQMISVIGSLLVIIFSFSLGAIATVLIWNVLLYAILSRLAQDPGMFHRQNVFPQTISNKKTSYMFYEDP' A
#
# COMPACT_ATOMS: atom_id res chain seq x y z
N MET A 1 -2.73 1.46 -10.22
CA MET A 1 -3.67 0.67 -9.39
C MET A 1 -4.21 -0.44 -10.28
N VAL A 2 -4.31 -1.66 -9.77
CA VAL A 2 -4.84 -2.82 -10.50
C VAL A 2 -5.93 -3.43 -9.63
N LEU A 3 -7.13 -3.65 -10.19
CA LEU A 3 -8.32 -4.11 -9.44
C LEU A 3 -8.65 -3.26 -8.19
N GLY A 4 -8.44 -1.95 -8.24
CA GLY A 4 -8.69 -1.05 -7.10
C GLY A 4 -7.64 -1.11 -5.98
N LEU A 5 -6.59 -1.94 -6.12
CA LEU A 5 -5.48 -2.02 -5.18
C LEU A 5 -4.20 -1.35 -5.75
N PRO A 6 -3.39 -0.68 -4.90
CA PRO A 6 -1.99 -0.40 -5.16
C PRO A 6 -1.20 -1.65 -5.59
N LEU A 7 -0.18 -1.46 -6.43
CA LEU A 7 0.65 -2.55 -6.98
C LEU A 7 1.18 -3.56 -5.93
N PRO A 8 1.71 -3.16 -4.76
CA PRO A 8 2.20 -4.12 -3.77
C PRO A 8 1.08 -4.97 -3.16
N TYR A 9 -0.08 -4.37 -2.88
CA TYR A 9 -1.23 -5.09 -2.34
C TYR A 9 -1.83 -6.05 -3.36
N PHE A 10 -1.84 -5.68 -4.63
CA PHE A 10 -2.21 -6.57 -5.72
C PHE A 10 -1.27 -7.79 -5.80
N ALA A 11 0.05 -7.59 -5.69
CA ALA A 11 1.01 -8.68 -5.70
C ALA A 11 0.79 -9.68 -4.53
N LEU A 12 0.51 -9.18 -3.33
CA LEU A 12 0.17 -10.02 -2.17
C LEU A 12 -1.09 -10.85 -2.43
N GLN A 13 -2.13 -10.25 -3.00
CA GLN A 13 -3.35 -10.98 -3.37
C GLN A 13 -3.06 -12.09 -4.40
N MET A 14 -2.24 -11.81 -5.41
CA MET A 14 -1.88 -12.80 -6.43
C MET A 14 -1.06 -13.97 -5.85
N ILE A 15 -0.13 -13.70 -4.93
CA ILE A 15 0.62 -14.75 -4.24
C ILE A 15 -0.31 -15.64 -3.42
N SER A 16 -1.27 -15.04 -2.71
CA SER A 16 -2.30 -15.81 -1.98
C SER A 16 -3.08 -16.72 -2.91
N VAL A 17 -3.57 -16.20 -4.05
CA VAL A 17 -4.34 -16.99 -5.03
C VAL A 17 -3.52 -18.16 -5.57
N ILE A 18 -2.25 -17.93 -5.92
CA ILE A 18 -1.36 -18.98 -6.43
C ILE A 18 -1.08 -20.03 -5.36
N GLY A 19 -0.74 -19.62 -4.13
CA GLY A 19 -0.50 -20.54 -3.01
C GLY A 19 -1.74 -21.35 -2.65
N SER A 20 -2.91 -20.72 -2.74
CA SER A 20 -4.21 -21.34 -2.54
C SER A 20 -4.51 -22.43 -3.56
N LEU A 21 -4.20 -22.15 -4.83
CA LEU A 21 -4.30 -23.15 -5.89
C LEU A 21 -3.40 -24.36 -5.61
N LEU A 22 -2.16 -24.13 -5.15
CA LEU A 22 -1.24 -25.20 -4.75
C LEU A 22 -1.82 -26.06 -3.62
N VAL A 23 -2.40 -25.44 -2.59
CA VAL A 23 -3.03 -26.20 -1.49
C VAL A 23 -4.19 -27.06 -1.99
N ILE A 24 -5.03 -26.52 -2.88
CA ILE A 24 -6.18 -27.25 -3.43
C ILE A 24 -5.72 -28.50 -4.19
N ILE A 25 -4.71 -28.38 -5.06
CA ILE A 25 -4.22 -29.51 -5.87
C ILE A 25 -3.49 -30.57 -5.05
N PHE A 26 -2.84 -30.21 -3.94
CA PHE A 26 -2.11 -31.17 -3.11
C PHE A 26 -2.97 -31.80 -2.01
N SER A 27 -3.99 -31.10 -1.50
CA SER A 27 -4.78 -31.57 -0.36
C SER A 27 -6.06 -32.31 -0.77
N PHE A 28 -6.71 -31.94 -1.88
CA PHE A 28 -7.96 -32.54 -2.38
C PHE A 28 -9.07 -32.80 -1.31
N SER A 29 -9.12 -31.97 -0.26
CA SER A 29 -10.17 -32.02 0.77
C SER A 29 -11.19 -30.90 0.55
N LEU A 30 -12.48 -31.24 0.61
CA LEU A 30 -13.57 -30.24 0.52
C LEU A 30 -13.45 -29.15 1.58
N GLY A 31 -13.02 -29.51 2.79
CA GLY A 31 -12.79 -28.55 3.87
C GLY A 31 -11.67 -27.57 3.56
N ALA A 32 -10.56 -28.05 2.99
CA ALA A 32 -9.44 -27.20 2.58
C ALA A 32 -9.82 -26.26 1.43
N ILE A 33 -10.63 -26.73 0.48
CA ILE A 33 -11.12 -25.89 -0.63
C ILE A 33 -11.98 -24.75 -0.07
N ALA A 34 -12.93 -25.04 0.81
CA ALA A 34 -13.81 -24.04 1.38
C ALA A 34 -13.05 -22.98 2.19
N THR A 35 -12.11 -23.39 3.05
CA THR A 35 -11.32 -22.46 3.88
C THR A 35 -10.44 -21.54 3.03
N VAL A 36 -9.79 -22.10 2.02
CA VAL A 36 -8.90 -21.36 1.11
C VAL A 36 -9.66 -20.34 0.26
N LEU A 37 -10.87 -20.67 -0.20
CA LEU A 37 -11.72 -19.73 -0.93
C LEU A 37 -12.16 -18.56 -0.04
N ILE A 38 -12.65 -18.86 1.17
CA ILE A 38 -13.04 -17.84 2.15
C ILE A 38 -11.84 -16.94 2.48
N TRP A 39 -10.66 -17.53 2.67
CA TRP A 39 -9.43 -16.80 2.96
C TRP A 39 -9.08 -15.78 1.87
N ASN A 40 -9.15 -16.15 0.59
CA ASN A 40 -8.84 -15.21 -0.50
C ASN A 40 -9.82 -14.04 -0.58
N VAL A 41 -11.10 -14.28 -0.31
CA VAL A 41 -12.12 -13.23 -0.31
C VAL A 41 -11.90 -12.28 0.87
N LEU A 42 -11.66 -12.81 2.07
CA LEU A 42 -11.37 -12.01 3.26
C LEU A 42 -10.11 -11.18 3.08
N LEU A 43 -9.03 -11.79 2.58
CA LEU A 43 -7.78 -11.12 2.29
C LEU A 43 -8.02 -9.94 1.34
N TYR A 44 -8.69 -10.17 0.21
CA TYR A 44 -9.01 -9.12 -0.74
C TYR A 44 -9.80 -7.97 -0.12
N ALA A 45 -10.82 -8.28 0.70
CA ALA A 45 -11.64 -7.27 1.37
C ALA A 45 -10.80 -6.42 2.34
N ILE A 46 -9.92 -7.05 3.14
CA ILE A 46 -9.04 -6.36 4.08
C ILE A 46 -8.06 -5.44 3.33
N LEU A 47 -7.39 -5.94 2.29
CA LEU A 47 -6.46 -5.12 1.51
C LEU A 47 -7.18 -3.99 0.75
N SER A 48 -8.40 -4.23 0.27
CA SER A 48 -9.20 -3.19 -0.39
C SER A 48 -9.57 -2.07 0.58
N ARG A 49 -10.01 -2.40 1.81
CA ARG A 49 -10.26 -1.41 2.87
C ARG A 49 -9.00 -0.63 3.22
N LEU A 50 -7.87 -1.31 3.36
CA LEU A 50 -6.58 -0.68 3.66
C LEU A 50 -6.10 0.25 2.54
N ALA A 51 -6.39 -0.10 1.28
CA ALA A 51 -6.07 0.73 0.13
C ALA A 51 -6.99 1.95 -0.01
N GLN A 52 -8.24 1.85 0.46
CA GLN A 52 -9.25 2.93 0.40
C GLN A 52 -9.08 3.98 1.50
N ASP A 53 -8.48 3.63 2.65
CA ASP A 53 -8.13 4.54 3.75
C ASP A 53 -6.62 4.86 3.76
N PRO A 54 -6.11 5.69 2.81
CA PRO A 54 -4.72 6.15 2.83
C PRO A 54 -4.41 7.01 4.07
N GLY A 55 -5.42 7.38 4.88
CA GLY A 55 -5.28 8.13 6.13
C GLY A 55 -4.46 7.40 7.22
N MET A 56 -4.53 6.07 7.31
CA MET A 56 -3.75 5.31 8.30
C MET A 56 -2.27 5.19 7.94
N PHE A 57 -1.94 5.32 6.64
CA PHE A 57 -0.58 5.36 6.10
C PHE A 57 -0.20 6.75 5.60
N HIS A 58 -0.80 7.82 6.14
CA HIS A 58 -0.15 9.13 6.13
C HIS A 58 1.08 9.04 7.04
N ARG A 59 2.13 8.38 6.55
CA ARG A 59 3.51 8.69 6.93
C ARG A 59 3.68 10.13 6.49
N GLN A 60 3.34 11.05 7.39
CA GLN A 60 3.51 12.48 7.23
C GLN A 60 4.89 12.64 6.62
N ASN A 61 4.88 13.05 5.36
CA ASN A 61 6.07 13.40 4.64
C ASN A 61 6.75 14.43 5.53
N VAL A 62 7.86 14.05 6.17
CA VAL A 62 8.68 14.90 7.03
C VAL A 62 9.43 15.90 6.16
N PHE A 63 8.72 16.55 5.24
CA PHE A 63 9.20 17.74 4.57
C PHE A 63 8.78 18.92 5.44
N PRO A 64 9.65 19.38 6.35
CA PRO A 64 9.36 20.57 7.11
C PRO A 64 9.26 21.74 6.13
N GLN A 65 8.23 22.56 6.32
CA GLN A 65 7.98 23.82 5.60
C GLN A 65 9.04 24.91 5.92
N THR A 66 10.19 24.56 6.51
CA THR A 66 11.22 25.50 6.96
C THR A 66 12.37 25.72 5.98
N ILE A 67 12.34 25.19 4.75
CA ILE A 67 13.13 25.80 3.67
C ILE A 67 12.38 27.03 3.13
N SER A 68 12.17 27.99 4.02
CA SER A 68 11.90 29.36 3.60
C SER A 68 13.25 29.93 3.16
N ASN A 69 13.46 30.00 1.84
CA ASN A 69 14.48 30.83 1.23
C ASN A 69 14.11 32.31 1.49
N LYS A 70 14.17 32.75 2.74
CA LYS A 70 14.25 34.18 3.04
C LYS A 70 15.68 34.54 2.67
N LYS A 71 15.84 35.23 1.54
CA LYS A 71 17.07 35.94 1.23
C LYS A 71 17.28 36.99 2.34
N THR A 72 18.03 36.65 3.37
CA THR A 72 18.66 37.61 4.28
C THR A 72 19.82 38.26 3.52
N SER A 73 19.50 38.99 2.45
CA SER A 73 20.45 39.83 1.73
C SER A 73 20.13 41.28 2.08
N TYR A 74 20.67 41.74 3.20
CA TYR A 74 20.82 43.17 3.52
C TYR A 74 22.18 43.67 3.01
N MET A 75 22.57 43.28 1.79
CA MET A 75 23.74 43.86 1.13
C MET A 75 23.28 45.10 0.35
N PHE A 76 23.23 46.24 1.04
CA PHE A 76 23.49 47.54 0.45
C PHE A 76 24.91 47.92 0.87
N TYR A 77 25.89 47.62 0.02
CA TYR A 77 27.28 48.05 0.21
C TYR A 77 27.78 48.58 -1.12
N GLU A 78 27.18 49.68 -1.58
CA GLU A 78 27.66 50.49 -2.70
C GLU A 78 26.88 51.82 -2.65
N ASP A 79 27.35 52.75 -1.82
CA ASP A 79 27.10 54.18 -1.99
C ASP A 79 28.41 54.81 -2.48
N PRO A 80 28.50 55.26 -3.75
CA PRO A 80 29.51 56.21 -4.22
C PRO A 80 29.16 57.68 -3.91
#